data_AF-A0A969ASG9-F1
#
_entry.id   AF-A0A969ASG9-F1
#
_cell.length_a   1.000
_cell.length_b   1.000
_cell.length_c   1.000
_cell.angle_alpha   90.00
_cell.angle_beta   90.00
_cell.angle_gamma   90.00
#
_symmetry.space_group_name_H-M   'P 1'
#
loop_
_entity.id
_entity.type
_entity.pdbx_description
1 polymer ?
#
loop_
_entity_poly.entity_id
_entity_poly.type
_entity_poly.pdbx_seq_one_letter_code
_entity_poly.pdbx_strand_id
1 'polypeptide(L)'
;MRSRTIKDKAETPQESLLASLNEYGDVVPGYMAQLLGVEESQVLSELQAQNLIFQDPVSQRWLTEDEYLSGDVRRKLAIAQNMVQDNPQFQGNVVALESVQPQDLEPGEIDVRLGAPWLPTEVIQDFAYELLEVSPDEHDIKIAHSSDYAVWSVEFSPELRDNERNLSVYGTDDWLALKLLEQSLNLKDATV
;
A
#
# COMPACT_ATOMS: atom_id res chain seq x y z
N MET A 1 -24.09 28.10 -16.49
CA MET A 1 -23.92 26.76 -17.08
C MET A 1 -22.91 26.89 -18.21
N ARG A 2 -21.68 26.40 -18.04
CA ARG A 2 -20.73 26.32 -19.17
C ARG A 2 -21.24 25.21 -20.09
N SER A 3 -21.58 25.55 -21.33
CA SER A 3 -21.88 24.54 -22.34
C SER A 3 -20.64 23.67 -22.51
N ARG A 4 -20.78 22.36 -22.28
CA ARG A 4 -19.70 21.38 -22.46
C ARG A 4 -19.47 21.28 -23.96
N THR A 5 -18.41 21.90 -24.46
CA THR A 5 -18.06 21.84 -25.88
C THR A 5 -17.48 20.46 -26.14
N ILE A 6 -18.31 19.55 -26.63
CA ILE A 6 -17.84 18.24 -27.11
C ILE A 6 -16.86 18.54 -28.25
N LYS A 7 -15.63 18.07 -28.12
CA LYS A 7 -14.62 18.25 -29.17
C LYS A 7 -15.05 17.35 -30.33
N ASP A 8 -15.31 17.93 -31.50
CA ASP A 8 -15.86 17.17 -32.64
C ASP A 8 -14.78 16.45 -33.46
N LYS A 9 -13.50 16.82 -33.30
CA LYS A 9 -12.35 16.23 -34.01
C LYS A 9 -11.08 16.30 -33.16
N ALA A 10 -10.23 15.28 -33.33
CA ALA A 10 -8.86 15.26 -32.83
C ALA A 10 -7.90 15.09 -34.02
N GLU A 11 -6.73 15.70 -33.95
CA GLU A 11 -5.71 15.57 -35.01
C GLU A 11 -4.67 14.49 -34.68
N THR A 12 -4.55 14.11 -33.40
CA THR A 12 -3.60 13.12 -32.92
C THR A 12 -4.24 12.14 -31.91
N PRO A 13 -3.69 10.91 -31.76
CA PRO A 13 -4.12 9.98 -30.72
C PRO A 13 -4.09 10.57 -29.32
N GLN A 14 -3.06 11.36 -29.00
CA GLN A 14 -2.91 12.04 -27.70
C GLN A 14 -4.07 13.01 -27.42
N GLU A 15 -4.47 13.79 -28.44
CA GLU A 15 -5.61 14.70 -28.29
C GLU A 15 -6.93 13.95 -28.09
N SER A 16 -7.09 12.79 -28.75
CA SER A 16 -8.26 11.94 -28.57
C SER A 16 -8.34 11.34 -27.17
N LEU A 17 -7.18 10.93 -26.61
CA LEU A 17 -7.07 10.47 -25.23
C LEU A 17 -7.45 11.57 -24.24
N LEU A 18 -6.90 12.78 -24.41
CA LEU A 18 -7.24 13.91 -23.54
C LEU A 18 -8.72 14.29 -23.62
N ALA A 19 -9.32 14.22 -24.81
CA ALA A 19 -10.76 14.40 -24.98
C ALA A 19 -11.57 13.31 -24.25
N SER A 20 -11.16 12.05 -24.34
CA SER A 20 -11.79 10.93 -23.64
C SER A 20 -11.75 11.13 -22.13
N LEU A 21 -10.59 11.51 -21.58
CA LEU A 21 -10.43 11.77 -20.16
C LEU A 21 -11.26 12.97 -19.69
N ASN A 22 -11.38 14.03 -20.50
CA ASN A 22 -12.19 15.20 -20.16
C ASN A 22 -13.71 14.92 -20.18
N GLU A 23 -14.17 14.07 -21.11
CA GLU A 23 -15.59 13.76 -21.24
C GLU A 23 -16.05 12.63 -20.30
N TYR A 24 -15.27 11.56 -20.22
CA TYR A 24 -15.63 10.31 -19.54
C TYR A 24 -14.82 10.02 -18.28
N GLY A 25 -13.67 10.69 -18.08
CA GLY A 25 -12.76 10.41 -16.98
C GLY A 25 -12.00 9.08 -17.12
N ASP A 26 -12.04 8.45 -18.30
CA ASP A 26 -11.46 7.13 -18.56
C ASP A 26 -11.00 7.02 -20.02
N VAL A 27 -10.21 6.00 -20.32
CA VAL A 27 -9.78 5.66 -21.69
C VAL A 27 -10.92 4.92 -22.38
N VAL A 28 -11.60 5.59 -23.32
CA VAL A 28 -12.74 5.03 -24.06
C VAL A 28 -12.37 4.89 -25.54
N PRO A 29 -11.91 3.70 -25.99
CA PRO A 29 -11.38 3.49 -27.35
C PRO A 29 -12.37 3.88 -28.45
N GLY A 30 -13.65 3.52 -28.31
CA GLY A 30 -14.67 3.85 -29.31
C GLY A 30 -14.89 5.35 -29.50
N TYR A 31 -14.82 6.14 -28.43
CA TYR A 31 -14.91 7.60 -28.55
C TYR A 31 -13.67 8.19 -29.23
N MET A 32 -12.48 7.71 -28.86
CA MET A 32 -11.23 8.16 -29.47
C MET A 32 -11.16 7.83 -30.96
N ALA A 33 -11.57 6.62 -31.34
CA ALA A 33 -11.69 6.16 -32.72
C ALA A 33 -12.63 7.04 -33.54
N GLN A 34 -13.80 7.39 -32.97
CA GLN A 34 -14.77 8.27 -33.62
C GLN A 34 -14.19 9.68 -33.90
N LEU A 35 -13.39 10.23 -32.99
CA LEU A 35 -12.78 11.55 -33.15
C LEU A 35 -11.72 11.61 -34.25
N LEU A 36 -11.01 10.50 -34.48
CA LEU A 36 -9.94 10.38 -35.46
C LEU A 36 -10.43 9.81 -36.80
N GLY A 37 -11.59 9.16 -36.82
CA GLY A 37 -12.12 8.47 -37.99
C GLY A 37 -11.31 7.21 -38.36
N VAL A 38 -10.70 6.56 -37.37
CA VAL A 38 -9.90 5.33 -37.52
C VAL A 38 -10.47 4.21 -36.64
N GLU A 39 -9.93 3.00 -36.76
CA GLU A 39 -10.32 1.86 -35.93
C GLU A 39 -9.76 1.97 -34.50
N GLU A 40 -10.48 1.41 -33.51
CA GLU A 40 -10.07 1.44 -32.10
C GLU A 40 -8.68 0.81 -31.88
N SER A 41 -8.39 -0.30 -32.56
CA SER A 41 -7.11 -1.00 -32.46
C SER A 41 -5.94 -0.15 -32.92
N GLN A 42 -6.15 0.71 -33.93
CA GLN A 42 -5.12 1.60 -34.43
C GLN A 42 -4.78 2.67 -33.38
N VAL A 43 -5.79 3.35 -32.83
CA VAL A 43 -5.61 4.37 -31.78
C VAL A 43 -4.87 3.78 -30.57
N LEU A 44 -5.31 2.60 -30.13
CA LEU A 44 -4.71 1.90 -28.99
C LEU A 44 -3.25 1.55 -29.24
N SER A 45 -2.94 1.00 -30.43
CA SER A 45 -1.57 0.64 -30.78
C SER A 45 -0.62 1.85 -30.85
N GLU A 46 -1.10 2.99 -31.36
CA GLU A 46 -0.31 4.22 -31.46
C GLU A 46 -0.06 4.86 -30.09
N LEU A 47 -1.05 4.83 -29.19
CA LEU A 47 -0.91 5.31 -27.81
C LEU A 47 -0.03 4.38 -26.97
N GLN A 48 -0.17 3.06 -27.14
CA GLN A 48 0.64 2.07 -26.45
C GLN A 48 2.11 2.12 -26.91
N ALA A 49 2.37 2.36 -28.20
CA ALA A 49 3.73 2.55 -28.72
C ALA A 49 4.45 3.78 -28.12
N GLN A 50 3.68 4.75 -27.61
CA GLN A 50 4.18 5.93 -26.90
C GLN A 50 4.17 5.77 -25.37
N ASN A 51 3.80 4.60 -24.85
CA ASN A 51 3.65 4.29 -23.42
C ASN A 51 2.63 5.17 -22.68
N LEU A 52 1.68 5.79 -23.39
CA LEU A 52 0.68 6.68 -22.77
C LEU A 52 -0.50 5.94 -22.14
N ILE A 53 -0.72 4.70 -22.58
CA ILE A 53 -1.75 3.81 -22.05
C ILE A 53 -1.20 2.40 -21.89
N PHE A 54 -1.74 1.67 -20.94
CA PHE A 54 -1.44 0.26 -20.69
C PHE A 54 -2.74 -0.51 -20.51
N GLN A 55 -2.76 -1.73 -21.02
CA GLN A 55 -3.84 -2.66 -20.70
C GLN A 55 -3.53 -3.35 -19.38
N ASP A 56 -4.44 -3.28 -18.41
CA ASP A 56 -4.28 -4.01 -17.15
C ASP A 56 -4.54 -5.51 -17.36
N PRO A 57 -3.58 -6.40 -17.07
CA PRO A 57 -3.77 -7.84 -17.21
C PRO A 57 -4.90 -8.41 -16.36
N VAL A 58 -5.28 -7.76 -15.24
CA VAL A 58 -6.32 -8.26 -14.34
C VAL A 58 -7.70 -7.80 -14.78
N SER A 59 -7.91 -6.50 -14.90
CA SER A 59 -9.23 -5.95 -15.26
C SER A 59 -9.49 -5.93 -16.76
N GLN A 60 -8.46 -6.16 -17.60
CA GLN A 60 -8.50 -6.05 -19.06
C GLN A 60 -8.91 -4.66 -19.58
N ARG A 61 -8.95 -3.65 -18.70
CA ARG A 61 -9.24 -2.25 -19.04
C ARG A 61 -7.98 -1.56 -19.52
N TRP A 62 -8.18 -0.55 -20.37
CA TRP A 62 -7.14 0.38 -20.76
C TRP A 62 -7.05 1.48 -19.70
N LEU A 63 -5.86 1.66 -19.16
CA LEU A 63 -5.55 2.67 -18.15
C LEU A 63 -4.53 3.62 -18.73
N THR A 64 -4.52 4.86 -18.25
CA THR A 64 -3.45 5.81 -18.57
C THR A 64 -2.14 5.36 -17.94
N GLU A 65 -1.02 5.89 -18.44
CA GLU A 65 0.30 5.73 -17.81
C GLU A 65 0.25 6.04 -16.30
N ASP A 66 -0.27 7.22 -15.94
CA ASP A 66 -0.34 7.67 -14.54
C ASP A 66 -1.15 6.72 -13.64
N GLU A 67 -2.27 6.19 -14.15
CA GLU A 67 -3.12 5.27 -13.38
C GLU A 67 -2.50 3.86 -13.29
N TYR A 68 -1.89 3.39 -14.37
CA TYR A 68 -1.27 2.07 -14.39
C TYR A 68 0.00 2.01 -13.54
N LEU A 69 0.85 3.04 -13.62
CA LEU A 69 2.13 3.14 -12.92
C LEU A 69 2.03 3.73 -11.50
N SER A 70 0.82 3.78 -10.93
CA SER A 70 0.57 4.20 -9.55
C SER A 70 -0.03 3.09 -8.68
N GLY A 71 -0.06 3.30 -7.37
CA GLY A 71 -0.57 2.32 -6.39
C GLY A 71 0.45 1.21 -6.09
N ASP A 72 -0.02 -0.02 -5.89
CA ASP A 72 0.84 -1.17 -5.57
C ASP A 72 1.57 -1.69 -6.82
N VAL A 73 2.58 -0.92 -7.24
CA VAL A 73 3.39 -1.20 -8.44
C VAL A 73 4.27 -2.44 -8.30
N ARG A 74 4.60 -2.87 -7.07
CA ARG A 74 5.32 -4.12 -6.80
C ARG A 74 4.45 -5.32 -7.15
N ARG A 75 3.21 -5.33 -6.66
CA ARG A 75 2.23 -6.37 -7.00
C ARG A 75 1.89 -6.35 -8.49
N LYS A 76 1.67 -5.16 -9.08
CA LYS A 76 1.40 -5.04 -10.53
C LYS A 76 2.55 -5.62 -11.36
N LEU A 77 3.81 -5.37 -10.98
CA LEU A 77 4.98 -5.92 -11.67
C LEU A 77 5.00 -7.45 -11.62
N ALA A 78 4.78 -8.03 -10.44
CA ALA A 78 4.74 -9.48 -10.28
C ALA A 78 3.63 -10.13 -11.15
N ILE A 79 2.45 -9.49 -11.24
CA ILE A 79 1.36 -9.95 -12.10
C ILE A 79 1.75 -9.83 -13.58
N ALA A 80 2.31 -8.70 -14.00
CA ALA A 80 2.70 -8.47 -15.38
C ALA A 80 3.77 -9.48 -15.85
N GLN A 81 4.78 -9.78 -15.02
CA GLN A 81 5.81 -10.77 -15.33
C GLN A 81 5.25 -12.18 -15.52
N ASN A 82 4.28 -12.58 -14.70
CA ASN A 82 3.60 -13.87 -14.87
C ASN A 82 2.80 -13.91 -16.18
N MET A 83 2.10 -12.83 -16.50
CA MET A 83 1.25 -12.75 -17.70
C MET A 83 2.03 -12.72 -19.01
N VAL A 84 3.24 -12.16 -19.01
CA VAL A 84 4.12 -12.12 -20.19
C VAL A 84 4.51 -13.51 -20.68
N GLN A 85 4.54 -14.53 -19.80
CA GLN A 85 4.89 -15.90 -20.18
C GLN A 85 3.90 -16.47 -21.22
N ASP A 86 2.61 -16.18 -21.05
CA ASP A 86 1.54 -16.63 -21.95
C ASP A 86 1.15 -15.56 -22.98
N ASN A 87 1.37 -14.28 -22.68
CA ASN A 87 0.91 -13.14 -23.48
C ASN A 87 2.03 -12.09 -23.66
N PRO A 88 2.85 -12.20 -24.72
CA PRO A 88 4.00 -11.29 -24.95
C PRO A 88 3.64 -9.80 -25.07
N GLN A 89 2.36 -9.47 -25.31
CA GLN A 89 1.88 -8.09 -25.40
C GLN A 89 2.11 -7.27 -24.12
N PHE A 90 2.20 -7.91 -22.95
CA PHE A 90 2.43 -7.24 -21.67
C PHE A 90 3.91 -6.95 -21.38
N GLN A 91 4.82 -7.23 -22.32
CA GLN A 91 6.25 -6.94 -22.14
C GLN A 91 6.49 -5.45 -21.90
N GLY A 92 5.72 -4.57 -22.57
CA GLY A 92 5.79 -3.12 -22.35
C GLY A 92 5.39 -2.74 -20.91
N ASN A 93 4.37 -3.40 -20.35
CA ASN A 93 3.94 -3.17 -18.98
C ASN A 93 5.04 -3.52 -17.97
N VAL A 94 5.74 -4.64 -18.18
CA VAL A 94 6.84 -5.08 -17.29
C VAL A 94 7.95 -4.04 -17.29
N VAL A 95 8.41 -3.61 -18.47
CA VAL A 95 9.49 -2.61 -18.60
C VAL A 95 9.09 -1.29 -17.92
N ALA A 96 7.86 -0.83 -18.14
CA ALA A 96 7.36 0.40 -17.52
C ALA A 96 7.29 0.27 -15.99
N LEU A 97 6.74 -0.83 -15.48
CA LEU A 97 6.64 -1.08 -14.03
C LEU A 97 8.00 -1.25 -13.35
N GLU A 98 8.98 -1.87 -14.02
CA GLU A 98 10.36 -1.97 -13.51
C GLU A 98 11.00 -0.59 -13.32
N SER A 99 10.71 0.36 -14.19
CA SER A 99 11.26 1.72 -14.11
C SER A 99 10.71 2.58 -12.96
N VAL A 100 9.53 2.22 -12.43
CA VAL A 100 8.82 2.99 -11.38
C VAL A 100 8.79 2.27 -10.04
N GLN A 101 9.64 1.27 -9.82
CA GLN A 101 9.69 0.57 -8.54
C GLN A 101 10.14 1.53 -7.41
N PRO A 102 9.39 1.63 -6.30
CA PRO A 102 9.79 2.40 -5.14
C PRO A 102 11.08 1.81 -4.58
N GLN A 103 11.99 2.69 -4.12
CA GLN A 103 13.20 2.25 -3.45
C GLN A 103 12.87 1.38 -2.23
N ASP A 104 13.64 0.30 -2.04
CA ASP A 104 13.60 -0.47 -0.79
C ASP A 104 14.14 0.40 0.34
N LEU A 105 13.39 0.46 1.46
CA LEU A 105 13.83 1.15 2.66
C LEU A 105 14.76 0.23 3.46
N GLU A 106 15.91 0.75 3.87
CA GLU A 106 16.79 0.04 4.79
C GLU A 106 16.22 0.06 6.22
N PRO A 107 16.61 -0.89 7.11
CA PRO A 107 16.09 -0.93 8.48
C PRO A 107 16.28 0.38 9.26
N GLY A 108 17.34 1.14 8.98
CA GLY A 108 17.60 2.44 9.63
C GLY A 108 16.72 3.59 9.11
N GLU A 109 16.05 3.43 7.98
CA GLU A 109 15.15 4.42 7.39
C GLU A 109 13.69 4.23 7.83
N ILE A 110 13.41 3.14 8.55
CA ILE A 110 12.09 2.80 9.07
C ILE A 110 12.08 3.13 10.56
N ASP A 111 11.35 4.18 10.93
CA ASP A 111 11.05 4.50 12.33
C ASP A 111 9.59 4.17 12.63
N VAL A 112 9.36 3.43 13.72
CA VAL A 112 8.03 3.01 14.14
C VAL A 112 7.78 3.54 15.54
N ARG A 113 6.76 4.38 15.66
CA ARG A 113 6.28 4.82 16.97
C ARG A 113 5.36 3.75 17.57
N LEU A 114 5.57 3.45 18.85
CA LEU A 114 4.63 2.65 19.63
C LEU A 114 3.24 3.30 19.56
N GLY A 115 2.22 2.47 19.35
CA GLY A 115 0.83 2.90 19.15
C GLY A 115 0.44 3.15 17.69
N ALA A 116 1.35 2.96 16.73
CA ALA A 116 1.02 3.03 15.32
C ALA A 116 -0.06 1.97 14.94
N PRO A 117 -1.24 2.38 14.46
CA PRO A 117 -2.39 1.46 14.26
C PRO A 117 -2.19 0.46 13.12
N TRP A 118 -1.21 0.69 12.25
CA TRP A 118 -0.84 -0.21 11.16
C TRP A 118 0.14 -1.31 11.61
N LEU A 119 0.72 -1.19 12.82
CA LEU A 119 1.64 -2.17 13.34
C LEU A 119 0.86 -3.41 13.80
N PRO A 120 1.19 -4.62 13.30
CA PRO A 120 0.51 -5.83 13.73
C PRO A 120 0.72 -6.09 15.23
N THR A 121 -0.31 -6.59 15.91
CA THR A 121 -0.26 -6.91 17.34
C THR A 121 0.83 -7.95 17.66
N GLU A 122 1.09 -8.86 16.72
CA GLU A 122 2.09 -9.91 16.83
C GLU A 122 3.50 -9.33 16.95
N VAL A 123 3.82 -8.27 16.20
CA VAL A 123 5.15 -7.62 16.23
C VAL A 123 5.42 -7.00 17.60
N ILE A 124 4.39 -6.38 18.20
CA ILE A 124 4.51 -5.78 19.53
C ILE A 124 4.60 -6.86 20.61
N GLN A 125 3.88 -7.97 20.42
CA GLN A 125 3.91 -9.11 21.31
C GLN A 125 5.29 -9.78 21.30
N ASP A 126 5.88 -10.00 20.14
CA ASP A 126 7.25 -10.51 19.98
C ASP A 126 8.26 -9.57 20.64
N PHE A 127 8.11 -8.25 20.44
CA PHE A 127 8.91 -7.25 21.13
C PHE A 127 8.79 -7.36 22.66
N ALA A 128 7.59 -7.61 23.20
CA ALA A 128 7.41 -7.78 24.65
C ALA A 128 8.11 -9.04 25.18
N TYR A 129 8.06 -10.15 24.45
CA TYR A 129 8.79 -11.37 24.81
C TYR A 129 10.31 -11.16 24.77
N GLU A 130 10.82 -10.51 23.73
CA GLU A 130 12.25 -10.18 23.60
C GLU A 130 12.70 -9.21 24.69
N LEU A 131 11.90 -8.17 24.97
CA LEU A 131 12.20 -7.18 26.00
C LEU A 131 12.36 -7.83 27.38
N LEU A 132 11.50 -8.78 27.71
CA LEU A 132 11.50 -9.48 29.00
C LEU A 132 12.36 -10.75 29.02
N GLU A 133 12.95 -11.14 27.88
CA GLU A 133 13.71 -12.38 27.71
C GLU A 133 12.93 -13.63 28.17
N VAL A 134 11.64 -13.71 27.80
CA VAL A 134 10.75 -14.83 28.16
C VAL A 134 10.21 -15.56 26.94
N SER A 135 9.97 -16.88 27.08
CA SER A 135 9.46 -17.72 26.01
C SER A 135 7.92 -17.65 25.89
N PRO A 136 7.35 -17.54 24.67
CA PRO A 136 5.91 -17.66 24.42
C PRO A 136 5.32 -19.02 24.83
N ASP A 137 6.14 -20.07 24.93
CA ASP A 137 5.67 -21.40 25.35
C ASP A 137 5.45 -21.50 26.87
N GLU A 138 6.12 -20.64 27.63
CA GLU A 138 6.14 -20.67 29.10
C GLU A 138 5.27 -19.58 29.71
N HIS A 139 5.11 -18.46 29.00
CA HIS A 139 4.40 -17.28 29.49
C HIS A 139 3.44 -16.76 28.44
N ASP A 140 2.28 -16.27 28.90
CA ASP A 140 1.27 -15.66 28.05
C ASP A 140 1.38 -14.13 28.15
N ILE A 141 1.69 -13.47 27.04
CA ILE A 141 1.54 -12.04 26.81
C ILE A 141 0.60 -11.87 25.62
N LYS A 142 -0.47 -11.12 25.80
CA LYS A 142 -1.47 -10.83 24.78
C LYS A 142 -1.57 -9.33 24.54
N ILE A 143 -1.36 -8.93 23.30
CA ILE A 143 -1.55 -7.55 22.87
C ILE A 143 -2.76 -7.49 21.93
N ALA A 144 -3.68 -6.59 22.23
CA ALA A 144 -4.85 -6.35 21.40
C ALA A 144 -4.98 -4.86 21.06
N HIS A 145 -5.45 -4.58 19.86
CA HIS A 145 -5.79 -3.24 19.40
C HIS A 145 -7.28 -3.17 19.04
N SER A 146 -8.00 -2.26 19.68
CA SER A 146 -9.39 -1.96 19.34
C SER A 146 -9.43 -0.84 18.33
N SER A 147 -9.72 -1.16 17.06
CA SER A 147 -9.82 -0.18 15.98
C SER A 147 -10.89 0.89 16.22
N ASP A 148 -12.01 0.51 16.84
CA ASP A 148 -13.17 1.40 17.07
C ASP A 148 -12.86 2.51 18.09
N TYR A 149 -11.98 2.20 19.06
CA TYR A 149 -11.61 3.11 20.13
C TYR A 149 -10.17 3.62 20.04
N ALA A 150 -9.38 3.12 19.08
CA ALA A 150 -7.94 3.35 18.96
C ALA A 150 -7.19 3.10 20.29
N VAL A 151 -7.58 2.03 21.00
CA VAL A 151 -7.02 1.67 22.30
C VAL A 151 -6.26 0.36 22.18
N TRP A 152 -5.08 0.33 22.79
CA TRP A 152 -4.26 -0.86 22.96
C TRP A 152 -4.42 -1.43 24.37
N SER A 153 -4.48 -2.75 24.50
CA SER A 153 -4.46 -3.42 25.79
C SER A 153 -3.35 -4.47 25.83
N VAL A 154 -2.69 -4.58 26.99
CA VAL A 154 -1.66 -5.57 27.25
C VAL A 154 -2.11 -6.41 28.44
N GLU A 155 -2.34 -7.69 28.19
CA GLU A 155 -2.64 -8.70 29.20
C GLU A 155 -1.45 -9.65 29.32
N PHE A 156 -1.13 -10.09 30.53
CA PHE A 156 0.00 -10.98 30.75
C PHE A 156 -0.21 -11.87 31.97
N SER A 157 0.44 -13.04 31.92
CA SER A 157 0.44 -14.06 32.96
C SER A 157 0.97 -13.51 34.30
N PRO A 158 0.34 -13.84 35.47
CA PRO A 158 0.74 -13.32 36.77
C PRO A 158 2.21 -13.54 37.14
N GLU A 159 2.81 -14.62 36.66
CA GLU A 159 4.20 -15.02 36.88
C GLU A 159 5.19 -13.98 36.36
N LEU A 160 4.82 -13.22 35.32
CA LEU A 160 5.64 -12.15 34.77
C LEU A 160 5.71 -10.91 35.68
N ARG A 161 4.89 -10.82 36.74
CA ARG A 161 4.97 -9.68 37.69
C ARG A 161 6.33 -9.63 38.41
N ASP A 162 6.86 -10.79 38.76
CA ASP A 162 8.11 -10.92 39.52
C ASP A 162 9.34 -11.09 38.59
N ASN A 163 9.14 -11.05 37.27
CA ASN A 163 10.25 -11.05 36.31
C ASN A 163 11.10 -9.79 36.51
N GLU A 164 12.41 -9.96 36.72
CA GLU A 164 13.35 -8.88 37.03
C GLU A 164 13.33 -7.78 35.96
N ARG A 165 13.17 -8.14 34.68
CA ARG A 165 13.15 -7.18 33.59
C ARG A 165 11.86 -6.38 33.55
N ASN A 166 10.75 -7.02 33.91
CA ASN A 166 9.45 -6.38 34.00
C ASN A 166 9.33 -5.44 35.22
N LEU A 167 9.95 -5.81 36.34
CA LEU A 167 9.86 -5.05 37.59
C LEU A 167 10.95 -3.99 37.76
N SER A 168 12.20 -4.27 37.37
CA SER A 168 13.35 -3.47 37.80
C SER A 168 14.26 -2.99 36.66
N VAL A 169 14.37 -3.72 35.54
CA VAL A 169 15.21 -3.27 34.41
C VAL A 169 14.48 -2.24 33.55
N TYR A 170 13.23 -2.56 33.16
CA TYR A 170 12.39 -1.69 32.33
C TYR A 170 11.15 -1.18 33.06
N GLY A 171 10.99 -1.55 34.33
CA GLY A 171 9.90 -1.12 35.20
C GLY A 171 10.41 -0.47 36.48
N THR A 172 9.48 -0.29 37.42
CA THR A 172 9.68 0.18 38.79
C THR A 172 8.75 -0.59 39.73
N ASP A 173 8.94 -0.43 41.04
CA ASP A 173 8.07 -1.02 42.07
C ASP A 173 6.58 -0.62 41.89
N ASP A 174 6.33 0.59 41.38
CA ASP A 174 4.98 1.13 41.17
C ASP A 174 4.43 0.83 39.76
N TRP A 175 5.31 0.68 38.76
CA TRP A 175 4.95 0.50 37.35
C TRP A 175 5.76 -0.58 36.67
N LEU A 176 5.11 -1.69 36.31
CA LEU A 176 5.70 -2.77 35.51
C LEU A 176 5.98 -2.31 34.06
N ALA A 177 7.04 -2.84 33.46
CA ALA A 177 7.41 -2.55 32.07
C ALA A 177 6.28 -2.82 31.08
N LEU A 178 5.54 -3.93 31.22
CA LEU A 178 4.38 -4.23 30.38
C LEU A 178 3.23 -3.23 30.55
N LYS A 179 3.10 -2.60 31.73
CA LYS A 179 2.13 -1.52 31.95
C LYS A 179 2.61 -0.20 31.35
N LEU A 180 3.91 0.08 31.39
CA LEU A 180 4.51 1.21 30.69
C LEU A 180 4.41 1.04 29.17
N LEU A 181 4.56 -0.18 28.66
CA LEU A 181 4.32 -0.52 27.25
C LEU A 181 2.87 -0.22 26.89
N GLU A 182 1.89 -0.67 27.69
CA GLU A 182 0.47 -0.35 27.49
C GLU A 182 0.22 1.17 27.47
N GLN A 183 0.82 1.95 28.38
CA GLN A 183 0.69 3.42 28.35
C GLN A 183 1.31 4.03 27.09
N SER A 184 2.50 3.56 26.70
CA SER A 184 3.23 4.04 25.52
C SER A 184 2.46 3.75 24.23
N LEU A 185 1.87 2.56 24.11
CA LEU A 185 0.99 2.20 22.98
C LEU A 185 -0.24 3.11 22.90
N ASN A 186 -0.72 3.60 24.03
CA ASN A 186 -1.84 4.53 24.11
C ASN A 186 -1.43 6.01 24.14
N LEU A 187 -0.16 6.33 23.90
CA LEU A 187 0.39 7.70 23.91
C LEU A 187 0.09 8.46 25.22
N LYS A 188 0.10 7.74 26.34
CA LYS A 188 -0.10 8.30 27.68
C LYS A 188 1.24 8.44 28.40
N ASP A 189 1.38 9.54 29.12
CA ASP A 189 2.51 9.73 30.01
C ASP A 189 2.31 8.88 31.28
N ALA A 190 3.35 8.15 31.67
CA ALA A 190 3.39 7.51 32.98
C ALA A 190 3.82 8.55 34.02
N THR A 191 2.87 9.00 34.84
CA THR A 191 3.17 9.83 36.02
C THR A 191 3.33 8.96 37.25
N VAL A 192 4.47 9.12 37.92
CA VAL A 192 4.80 8.56 39.24
C VAL A 192 4.44 9.56 40.32
#